data_AF-A0A3B4WPS8-F1
#
_entry.id   AF-A0A3B4WPS8-F1
#
_cell.length_a   1.000
_cell.length_b   1.000
_cell.length_c   1.000
_cell.angle_alpha   90.00
_cell.angle_beta   90.00
_cell.angle_gamma   90.00
#
_symmetry.space_group_name_H-M   'P 1'
#
loop_
_entity.id
_entity.type
_entity.pdbx_description
1 polymer ?
#
loop_
_entity_poly.entity_id
_entity_poly.type
_entity_poly.pdbx_seq_one_letter_code
_entity_poly.pdbx_strand_id
1 'polypeptide(L)'
;IDRWIKEIDEHAPGVPKILVGNRLHLAYKRQVTTEQAQVYAEKLGVTFFEVSPLCNFNITESFTELARIVLMRHGMERLWRPNKGHSDNTKNNNNNNNND
;
A
#
# COMPACT_ATOMS: atom_id res chain seq x y z
N ILE A 1 17.35 6.92 4.39
CA ILE A 1 16.17 6.48 5.16
C ILE A 1 16.57 6.06 6.57
N ASP A 2 17.77 5.49 6.74
CA ASP A 2 18.26 5.00 8.05
C ASP A 2 18.22 6.04 9.17
N ARG A 3 18.53 7.32 8.87
CA ARG A 3 18.38 8.41 9.83
C ARG A 3 16.94 8.54 10.37
N TRP A 4 15.94 8.51 9.49
CA TRP A 4 14.53 8.62 9.91
C TRP A 4 14.07 7.41 10.70
N ILE A 5 14.53 6.21 10.32
CA ILE A 5 14.25 4.99 11.08
C ILE A 5 14.84 5.09 12.48
N LYS A 6 16.10 5.51 12.59
CA LYS A 6 16.77 5.73 13.87
C LYS A 6 16.05 6.76 14.73
N GLU A 7 15.66 7.90 14.16
CA GLU A 7 14.92 8.94 14.90
C GLU A 7 13.59 8.41 15.45
N ILE A 8 12.86 7.58 14.68
CA ILE A 8 11.62 6.92 15.14
C ILE A 8 11.92 5.92 16.25
N ASP A 9 12.94 5.06 16.08
CA ASP A 9 13.25 4.04 17.07
C ASP A 9 13.75 4.64 18.40
N GLU A 10 14.39 5.82 18.36
CA GLU A 10 14.82 6.57 19.54
C GLU A 10 13.67 7.29 20.27
N HIS A 11 12.77 7.96 19.54
CA HIS A 11 11.77 8.85 20.13
C HIS A 11 10.36 8.25 20.21
N ALA A 12 10.05 7.26 19.39
CA ALA A 12 8.75 6.63 19.27
C ALA A 12 8.89 5.11 19.00
N PRO A 13 9.55 4.37 19.89
CA PRO A 13 9.87 2.96 19.68
C PRO A 13 8.59 2.15 19.49
N GLY A 14 8.60 1.36 18.41
CA GLY A 14 7.46 0.55 18.07
C GLY A 14 6.22 1.39 17.76
N VAL A 15 6.30 2.46 16.98
CA VAL A 15 5.09 2.97 16.30
C VAL A 15 4.92 2.21 14.96
N PRO A 16 3.69 1.84 14.56
CA PRO A 16 3.42 1.30 13.23
C PRO A 16 3.98 2.19 12.11
N LYS A 17 4.65 1.60 11.14
CA LYS A 17 5.34 2.32 10.05
C LYS A 17 5.20 1.57 8.73
N ILE A 18 5.13 2.33 7.64
CA ILE A 18 5.16 1.87 6.25
C ILE A 18 6.19 2.70 5.48
N LEU A 19 6.78 2.12 4.43
CA LEU A 19 7.66 2.83 3.51
C LEU A 19 6.86 3.29 2.30
N VAL A 20 7.00 4.57 1.92
CA VAL A 20 6.26 5.15 0.79
C VAL A 20 7.20 5.76 -0.25
N GLY A 21 7.19 5.19 -1.46
CA GLY A 21 7.83 5.74 -2.65
C GLY A 21 6.89 6.73 -3.34
N ASN A 22 7.02 8.02 -3.05
CA ASN A 22 6.18 9.07 -3.64
C ASN A 22 6.65 9.49 -5.04
N ARG A 23 5.79 10.20 -5.78
CA ARG A 23 6.00 10.72 -7.14
C ARG A 23 6.17 9.62 -8.18
N LEU A 24 5.41 8.53 -8.03
CA LEU A 24 5.43 7.39 -8.96
C LEU A 24 5.27 7.80 -10.45
N HIS A 25 4.53 8.87 -10.73
CA HIS A 25 4.33 9.39 -12.10
C HIS A 25 5.62 9.85 -12.80
N LEU A 26 6.74 10.06 -12.09
CA LEU A 26 8.03 10.44 -12.66
C LEU A 26 8.87 9.22 -13.07
N ALA A 27 8.27 8.24 -13.76
CA ALA A 27 8.93 6.98 -14.13
C ALA A 27 10.25 7.20 -14.91
N TYR A 28 10.28 8.17 -15.83
CA TYR A 28 11.48 8.48 -16.62
C TYR A 28 12.63 9.12 -15.83
N LYS A 29 12.37 9.62 -14.61
CA LYS A 29 13.39 10.18 -13.70
C LYS A 29 13.65 9.26 -12.51
N ARG A 30 13.13 8.03 -12.52
CA ARG A 30 13.24 7.07 -11.43
C ARG A 30 14.72 6.76 -11.14
N GLN A 31 15.12 6.93 -9.88
CA GLN A 31 16.48 6.65 -9.40
C GLN A 31 16.56 5.37 -8.56
N VAL A 32 15.42 4.89 -8.07
CA VAL A 32 15.32 3.69 -7.24
C VAL A 32 14.26 2.81 -7.88
N THR A 33 14.60 1.57 -8.19
CA THR A 33 13.64 0.63 -8.78
C THR A 33 12.66 0.12 -7.73
N THR A 34 11.51 -0.39 -8.18
CA THR A 34 10.50 -0.96 -7.29
C THR A 34 11.08 -2.13 -6.48
N GLU A 35 11.91 -2.96 -7.12
CA GLU A 35 12.56 -4.12 -6.49
C GLU A 35 13.56 -3.70 -5.41
N GLN A 36 14.38 -2.68 -5.68
CA GLN A 36 15.33 -2.15 -4.69
C GLN A 36 14.61 -1.62 -3.45
N ALA A 37 13.53 -0.86 -3.65
CA ALA A 37 12.73 -0.32 -2.57
C ALA A 37 12.01 -1.43 -1.78
N GLN A 38 11.47 -2.43 -2.47
CA GLN A 38 10.80 -3.59 -1.88
C GLN A 38 11.76 -4.38 -0.98
N VAL A 39 12.95 -4.75 -1.49
CA VAL A 39 13.98 -5.45 -0.71
C VAL A 39 14.41 -4.64 0.50
N TYR A 40 14.50 -3.31 0.36
CA TYR A 40 14.84 -2.45 1.49
C TYR A 40 13.73 -2.41 2.56
N ALA A 41 12.46 -2.38 2.15
CA ALA A 41 11.33 -2.42 3.07
C ALA A 41 11.24 -3.75 3.84
N GLU A 42 11.48 -4.86 3.15
CA GLU A 42 11.54 -6.21 3.73
C GLU A 42 12.63 -6.31 4.80
N LYS A 43 13.83 -5.76 4.54
CA LYS A 43 14.91 -5.68 5.53
C LYS A 43 14.54 -4.89 6.77
N LEU A 44 13.70 -3.86 6.62
CA LEU A 44 13.19 -3.06 7.73
C LEU A 44 11.95 -3.66 8.41
N GLY A 45 11.37 -4.73 7.85
CA GLY A 45 10.13 -5.33 8.34
C GLY A 45 8.90 -4.42 8.19
N VAL A 46 8.86 -3.58 7.15
CA VAL A 46 7.75 -2.64 6.90
C VAL A 46 7.10 -2.89 5.55
N THR A 47 5.79 -2.62 5.44
CA THR A 47 5.08 -2.67 4.14
C THR A 47 5.51 -1.51 3.27
N PHE A 48 5.65 -1.76 1.96
CA PHE A 48 6.02 -0.75 0.96
C PHE A 48 4.84 -0.40 0.05
N PHE A 49 4.69 0.89 -0.26
CA PHE A 49 3.76 1.39 -1.28
C PHE A 49 4.46 2.39 -2.19
N GLU A 50 4.18 2.30 -3.50
CA GLU A 50 4.43 3.41 -4.42
C GLU A 50 3.15 4.23 -4.59
N VAL A 51 3.27 5.55 -4.49
CA VAL A 51 2.11 6.47 -4.53
C VAL A 51 2.33 7.60 -5.53
N SER A 52 1.23 8.10 -6.07
CA SER A 52 1.22 9.34 -6.85
C SER A 52 0.03 10.20 -6.40
N PRO A 53 0.25 11.21 -5.55
CA PRO A 53 -0.79 12.18 -5.20
C PRO A 53 -1.34 12.89 -6.44
N LEU A 54 -0.47 13.16 -7.42
CA LEU A 54 -0.86 13.76 -8.70
C LEU A 54 -1.87 12.92 -9.47
N CYS A 55 -1.70 11.59 -9.45
CA CYS A 55 -2.57 10.67 -10.18
C CYS A 55 -3.65 10.06 -9.27
N ASN A 56 -3.75 10.53 -8.03
CA ASN A 56 -4.55 9.90 -6.98
C ASN A 56 -4.35 8.37 -6.88
N PHE A 57 -3.11 7.91 -7.01
CA PHE A 57 -2.75 6.50 -7.03
C PHE A 57 -2.18 6.04 -5.69
N ASN A 58 -2.73 4.95 -5.14
CA ASN A 58 -2.31 4.28 -3.90
C ASN A 58 -2.33 5.16 -2.63
N ILE A 59 -2.98 6.32 -2.67
CA ILE A 59 -3.10 7.19 -1.50
C ILE A 59 -4.00 6.52 -0.47
N THR A 60 -5.23 6.18 -0.84
CA THR A 60 -6.18 5.55 0.08
C THR A 60 -5.67 4.23 0.59
N GLU A 61 -5.11 3.39 -0.27
CA GLU A 61 -4.63 2.04 0.03
C GLU A 61 -3.48 2.09 1.05
N SER A 62 -2.51 2.99 0.87
CA SER A 62 -1.37 3.10 1.79
C SER A 62 -1.79 3.56 3.20
N PHE A 63 -2.67 4.56 3.30
CA PHE A 63 -3.21 5.00 4.60
C PHE A 63 -4.14 3.96 5.23
N THR A 64 -4.94 3.28 4.43
CA THR A 64 -5.84 2.20 4.87
C THR A 64 -5.04 1.04 5.46
N GLU A 65 -3.91 0.68 4.85
CA GLU A 65 -3.01 -0.34 5.37
C GLU A 65 -2.34 0.11 6.68
N LEU A 66 -1.87 1.35 6.76
CA LEU A 66 -1.30 1.87 8.01
C LEU A 66 -2.32 1.82 9.15
N ALA A 67 -3.56 2.25 8.89
CA ALA A 67 -4.66 2.18 9.86
C ALA A 67 -4.96 0.73 10.27
N ARG A 68 -4.95 -0.21 9.32
CA ARG A 68 -5.09 -1.65 9.58
C ARG A 68 -4.01 -2.14 10.55
N ILE A 69 -2.74 -1.81 10.30
CA ILE A 69 -1.61 -2.24 11.13
C ILE A 69 -1.78 -1.69 12.56
N VAL A 70 -2.19 -0.43 12.71
CA VAL A 70 -2.48 0.18 14.02
C VAL A 70 -3.58 -0.61 14.74
N LEU A 71 -4.71 -0.88 14.09
CA LEU A 71 -5.82 -1.61 14.70
C LEU A 71 -5.42 -3.02 15.13
N MET A 72 -4.74 -3.76 14.26
CA MET A 72 -4.30 -5.12 14.58
C MET A 72 -3.32 -5.17 15.74
N ARG A 73 -2.41 -4.20 15.82
CA ARG A 73 -1.47 -4.11 16.93
C ARG A 73 -2.15 -3.88 18.27
N HIS A 74 -3.24 -3.15 18.30
CA HIS A 74 -4.01 -2.86 19.51
C HIS A 74 -5.08 -3.92 19.83
N GLY A 75 -5.12 -5.06 19.13
CA GLY A 75 -6.16 -6.09 19.35
C GLY A 75 -7.57 -5.60 18.99
N MET A 76 -7.64 -4.64 18.07
CA MET A 76 -8.88 -4.06 17.57
C MET A 76 -9.25 -4.63 16.19
N GLU A 77 -8.83 -5.87 15.89
CA GLU A 77 -9.12 -6.55 14.62
C GLU A 77 -10.62 -6.64 14.33
N ARG A 78 -11.47 -6.70 15.35
CA ARG A 78 -12.94 -6.72 15.20
C ARG A 78 -13.50 -5.40 14.67
N LEU A 79 -12.79 -4.29 14.82
CA LEU A 79 -13.17 -3.00 14.25
C LEU A 79 -12.81 -2.91 12.76
N TRP A 80 -11.88 -3.75 12.30
CA TRP A 80 -11.52 -3.81 10.90
C TRP A 80 -12.66 -4.45 10.10
N ARG A 81 -13.36 -3.61 9.33
CA ARG A 81 -14.35 -4.03 8.35
C ARG A 81 -13.86 -3.61 6.98
N PRO A 82 -13.16 -4.50 6.24
CA PRO A 82 -12.78 -4.17 4.88
C PRO A 82 -14.07 -3.95 4.09
N ASN A 83 -14.21 -2.76 3.50
CA ASN A 83 -15.38 -2.41 2.71
C ASN A 83 -15.36 -3.27 1.44
N LYS A 84 -16.13 -4.38 1.41
CA LYS A 84 -16.41 -5.09 0.16
C LYS A 84 -17.39 -4.24 -0.64
N GLY A 85 -16.87 -3.24 -1.35
CA GLY A 85 -17.71 -2.33 -2.12
C GLY A 85 -16.90 -1.57 -3.17
N HIS A 86 -16.62 -2.24 -4.29
CA HIS A 86 -16.85 -1.83 -5.69
C HIS A 86 -16.31 -2.97 -6.57
N SER A 87 -17.00 -4.12 -6.53
CA SER A 87 -16.98 -5.04 -7.65
C SER A 87 -17.91 -4.47 -8.71
N ASP A 88 -17.39 -3.62 -9.60
CA ASP A 88 -18.14 -3.23 -10.79
C ASP A 88 -18.27 -4.45 -11.70
N ASN A 89 -19.49 -4.95 -11.64
CA ASN A 89 -20.12 -5.95 -12.43
C ASN A 89 -19.98 -5.64 -13.93
N THR A 90 -18.93 -6.14 -14.58
CA THR A 90 -18.93 -6.37 -16.03
C THR A 90 -19.00 -7.87 -16.28
N LYS A 91 -20.18 -8.47 -16.03
CA LYS A 91 -20.57 -9.66 -16.77
C LYS A 91 -20.75 -9.25 -18.23
N ASN A 92 -19.66 -9.32 -18.98
CA ASN A 92 -19.66 -9.35 -20.43
C ASN A 92 -20.42 -10.61 -20.87
N ASN A 93 -21.73 -10.50 -21.04
CA ASN A 93 -22.54 -11.56 -21.61
C ASN A 93 -22.57 -11.37 -23.13
N ASN A 94 -21.44 -11.69 -23.76
CA ASN A 94 -21.33 -11.96 -25.18
C ASN A 94 -20.77 -13.38 -25.33
N ASN A 95 -21.66 -14.32 -25.61
CA ASN A 95 -21.37 -15.34 -26.60
C ASN A 95 -22.68 -15.78 -27.27
N ASN A 96 -22.79 -15.28 -28.50
CA ASN A 96 -23.67 -15.75 -29.54
C ASN A 96 -23.42 -17.23 -29.87
N ASN A 97 -24.52 -17.88 -30.27
CA ASN A 97 -24.64 -18.83 -31.38
C ASN A 97 -24.17 -20.29 -31.24
N ASN A 98 -25.17 -21.17 -31.31
CA ASN A 98 -25.40 -22.19 -32.36
C ASN A 98 -25.40 -23.68 -31.98
N ASN A 99 -26.45 -24.35 -32.52
CA ASN A 99 -26.66 -25.79 -32.81
C ASN A 99 -27.16 -26.63 -31.63
N ASP A 100 -28.29 -27.37 -31.67
CA ASP A 100 -29.09 -27.96 -32.76
C ASP A 100 -30.62 -27.78 -32.57
#